data_AF-A0A8T3C200-F1
#
_entry.id   AF-A0A8T3C200-F1
#
_cell.length_a   1.000
_cell.length_b   1.000
_cell.length_c   1.000
_cell.angle_alpha   90.00
_cell.angle_beta   90.00
_cell.angle_gamma   90.00
#
_symmetry.space_group_name_H-M   'P 1'
#
loop_
_entity.id
_entity.type
_entity.pdbx_description
1 polymer ?
#
loop_
_entity_poly.entity_id
_entity_poly.type
_entity_poly.pdbx_seq_one_letter_code
_entity_poly.pdbx_strand_id
1 'polypeptide(L)'
;MCSRMIAKFEKYWHDFSVILAKAVILDMRYKFAFIEWCYKRLYVGDYVFEVKKVKDSLFSLFSNYASNNVNVSANVGERRHTECTSRSSSTVLQSQFLQV
;
A
#
# COMPACT_ATOMS: atom_id res chain seq x y z
N MET A 1 6.10 -9.20 -34.74
CA MET A 1 4.83 -8.71 -34.14
C MET A 1 4.97 -8.31 -32.68
N CYS A 2 5.67 -9.10 -31.84
CA CYS A 2 5.86 -8.81 -30.41
C CYS A 2 6.58 -7.48 -30.10
N SER A 3 7.48 -7.03 -30.98
CA SER A 3 8.29 -5.81 -30.79
C SER A 3 7.45 -4.53 -30.62
N ARG A 4 6.24 -4.48 -31.20
CA ARG A 4 5.34 -3.32 -31.04
C ARG A 4 4.61 -3.31 -29.70
N MET A 5 4.37 -4.48 -29.10
CA MET A 5 3.76 -4.61 -27.78
C MET A 5 4.77 -4.29 -26.69
N ILE A 6 6.01 -4.78 -26.83
CA ILE A 6 7.06 -4.51 -25.84
C ILE A 6 7.45 -3.03 -25.83
N ALA A 7 7.50 -2.35 -26.98
CA ALA A 7 7.78 -0.91 -27.04
C ALA A 7 6.73 -0.07 -26.29
N LYS A 8 5.46 -0.48 -26.33
CA LYS A 8 4.40 0.16 -25.54
C LYS A 8 4.53 -0.17 -24.06
N PHE A 9 4.91 -1.40 -23.73
CA PHE A 9 5.09 -1.84 -22.36
C PHE A 9 6.22 -1.07 -21.68
N GLU A 10 7.42 -1.05 -22.27
CA GLU A 10 8.59 -0.33 -21.75
C GLU A 10 8.30 1.17 -21.53
N LYS A 11 7.52 1.79 -22.44
CA LYS A 11 7.13 3.19 -22.32
C LYS A 11 6.38 3.52 -21.03
N TYR A 12 5.55 2.60 -20.53
CA TYR A 12 4.73 2.81 -19.34
C TYR A 12 5.22 2.03 -18.12
N TRP A 13 6.17 1.11 -18.29
CA TRP A 13 6.60 0.17 -17.28
C TRP A 13 7.10 0.86 -16.01
N HIS A 14 7.91 1.91 -16.15
CA HIS A 14 8.45 2.64 -15.01
C HIS A 14 7.37 3.23 -14.11
N ASP A 15 6.33 3.85 -14.69
CA ASP A 15 5.25 4.48 -13.92
C ASP A 15 4.21 3.46 -13.45
N PHE A 16 3.99 2.39 -14.22
CA PHE A 16 3.05 1.32 -13.87
C PHE A 16 3.61 0.34 -12.84
N SER A 17 4.94 0.31 -12.65
CA SER A 17 5.64 -0.59 -11.72
C SER A 17 5.11 -0.49 -10.27
N VAL A 18 4.84 0.72 -9.79
CA VAL A 18 4.34 0.98 -8.43
C VAL A 18 2.88 0.56 -8.29
N ILE A 19 2.05 0.82 -9.31
CA ILE A 19 0.62 0.47 -9.27
C ILE A 19 0.42 -1.05 -9.35
N LEU A 20 1.25 -1.72 -10.16
CA LEU A 20 1.28 -3.17 -10.26
C LEU A 20 1.74 -3.78 -8.95
N ALA A 21 2.77 -3.21 -8.31
CA ALA A 21 3.24 -3.67 -7.01
C ALA A 21 2.15 -3.59 -5.94
N LYS A 22 1.39 -2.48 -5.89
CA LYS A 22 0.23 -2.38 -4.99
C LYS A 22 -0.84 -3.42 -5.29
N ALA A 23 -1.19 -3.62 -6.56
CA ALA A 23 -2.20 -4.60 -6.95
C ALA A 23 -1.80 -6.02 -6.55
N VAL A 24 -0.52 -6.37 -6.70
CA VAL A 24 0.03 -7.65 -6.26
C VAL A 24 -0.02 -7.78 -4.73
N ILE A 25 0.35 -6.76 -3.97
CA ILE A 25 0.30 -6.82 -2.49
C ILE A 25 -1.13 -6.89 -1.95
N LEU A 26 -2.08 -6.22 -2.61
CA LEU A 26 -3.49 -6.27 -2.23
C LEU A 26 -4.17 -7.59 -2.62
N ASP A 27 -3.54 -8.37 -3.50
CA ASP A 27 -3.95 -9.73 -3.77
C ASP A 27 -3.49 -10.63 -2.61
N MET A 28 -4.45 -11.24 -1.91
CA MET A 28 -4.23 -12.03 -0.70
C MET A 28 -3.27 -13.22 -0.90
N ARG A 29 -2.93 -13.56 -2.15
CA ARG A 29 -1.99 -14.63 -2.50
C ARG A 29 -0.51 -14.21 -2.41
N TYR A 30 -0.20 -12.91 -2.41
CA TYR A 30 1.19 -12.44 -2.49
C TYR A 30 1.57 -11.56 -1.30
N LYS A 31 2.61 -11.98 -0.57
CA LYS A 31 3.22 -11.17 0.50
C LYS A 31 4.13 -10.08 -0.06
N PHE A 32 4.38 -9.04 0.73
CA PHE A 32 5.37 -7.99 0.41
C PHE A 32 6.77 -8.54 0.09
N ALA A 33 7.17 -9.67 0.70
CA ALA A 33 8.43 -10.36 0.42
C ALA A 33 8.59 -10.78 -1.05
N PHE A 34 7.48 -11.08 -1.75
CA PHE A 34 7.50 -11.38 -3.18
C PHE A 34 7.94 -10.16 -4.01
N ILE A 35 7.47 -8.97 -3.63
CA ILE A 35 7.82 -7.72 -4.31
C ILE A 35 9.29 -7.38 -4.09
N GLU A 36 9.76 -7.51 -2.84
CA GLU A 36 11.17 -7.30 -2.52
C GLU A 36 12.08 -8.22 -3.34
N TRP A 37 11.71 -9.50 -3.48
CA TRP A 37 12.44 -10.45 -4.32
C TRP A 37 12.39 -10.08 -5.81
N CYS A 38 11.23 -9.69 -6.32
CA CYS A 38 11.05 -9.27 -7.71
C CYS A 38 11.90 -8.05 -8.04
N TYR A 39 11.88 -7.01 -7.21
CA TYR A 39 12.64 -5.79 -7.43
C TYR A 39 14.15 -6.02 -7.28
N LYS A 40 14.58 -6.88 -6.35
CA LYS A 40 15.99 -7.30 -6.23
C LYS A 40 16.51 -8.00 -7.49
N ARG A 41 15.64 -8.73 -8.19
CA ARG A 41 16.00 -9.44 -9.43
C ARG A 41 15.85 -8.56 -10.68
N LEU A 42 14.92 -7.61 -10.66
CA LEU A 42 14.62 -6.71 -11.78
C LEU A 42 15.60 -5.52 -11.84
N TYR A 43 16.00 -4.99 -10.68
CA TYR A 43 16.93 -3.88 -10.57
C TYR A 43 18.26 -4.37 -10.01
N VAL A 44 19.30 -4.36 -10.83
CA VAL A 44 20.68 -4.75 -10.45
C VAL A 44 21.38 -3.66 -9.59
N GLY A 45 20.62 -2.71 -9.02
CA GLY A 45 21.11 -1.52 -8.33
C GLY A 45 20.18 -1.07 -7.19
N ASP A 46 19.68 0.17 -7.23
CA ASP A 46 18.88 0.83 -6.18
C ASP A 46 17.46 0.26 -5.97
N TYR A 47 17.30 -1.08 -5.95
CA TYR A 47 16.02 -1.74 -5.67
C TYR A 47 15.44 -1.33 -4.30
N VAL A 48 16.31 -1.02 -3.33
CA VAL A 48 15.93 -0.60 -1.98
C VAL A 48 15.10 0.68 -2.00
N PHE A 49 15.48 1.64 -2.86
CA PHE A 49 14.76 2.90 -2.98
C PHE A 49 13.36 2.68 -3.59
N GLU A 50 13.27 1.88 -4.64
CA GLU A 50 11.99 1.64 -5.32
C GLU A 50 11.04 0.78 -4.47
N VAL A 51 11.56 -0.23 -3.75
CA VAL A 51 10.78 -1.00 -2.77
C VAL A 51 10.26 -0.12 -1.63
N LYS A 52 11.09 0.81 -1.14
CA LYS A 52 10.67 1.77 -0.12
C LYS A 52 9.56 2.68 -0.63
N LYS A 53 9.68 3.20 -1.85
CA LYS A 53 8.65 4.02 -2.50
C LYS A 53 7.32 3.26 -2.64
N VAL A 54 7.34 1.98 -3.02
CA VAL A 54 6.14 1.12 -3.05
C VAL A 54 5.53 0.99 -1.65
N LYS A 55 6.36 0.73 -0.64
CA LYS A 55 5.93 0.59 0.76
C LYS A 55 5.27 1.87 1.29
N ASP A 56 5.91 3.02 1.08
CA ASP A 56 5.40 4.32 1.53
C ASP A 56 4.08 4.65 0.81
N SER A 57 3.99 4.33 -0.48
CA SER A 57 2.78 4.54 -1.28
C SER A 57 1.62 3.61 -0.87
N LEU A 58 1.91 2.39 -0.44
CA LEU A 58 0.93 1.46 0.12
C LEU A 58 0.46 1.91 1.51
N PHE A 59 1.39 2.32 2.36
CA PHE A 59 1.06 2.80 3.71
C PHE A 59 0.24 4.08 3.68
N SER A 60 0.57 5.01 2.78
CA SER A 60 -0.24 6.21 2.53
C SER A 60 -1.67 5.87 2.11
N LEU A 61 -1.83 4.89 1.20
CA LEU A 61 -3.14 4.40 0.78
C LEU A 61 -3.93 3.85 1.99
N PHE A 62 -3.33 2.96 2.76
CA PHE A 62 -3.95 2.36 3.94
C PHE A 62 -4.33 3.42 4.98
N SER A 63 -3.43 4.37 5.26
CA SER A 63 -3.67 5.48 6.18
C SER A 63 -4.85 6.36 5.74
N ASN A 64 -4.98 6.63 4.44
CA ASN A 64 -6.11 7.38 3.90
C ASN A 64 -7.44 6.63 4.08
N TYR A 65 -7.46 5.32 3.78
CA TYR A 65 -8.65 4.48 4.01
C TYR A 65 -9.03 4.38 5.49
N ALA A 66 -8.06 4.20 6.38
CA ALA A 66 -8.28 4.13 7.82
C ALA A 66 -8.83 5.46 8.36
N SER A 67 -8.26 6.59 7.93
CA SER A 67 -8.73 7.92 8.33
C SER A 67 -10.13 8.24 7.79
N ASN A 68 -10.45 7.83 6.55
CA ASN A 68 -11.78 8.02 5.97
C ASN A 68 -12.86 7.18 6.67
N ASN A 69 -12.52 6.00 7.20
CA ASN A 69 -13.45 5.22 8.04
C ASN A 69 -13.80 5.95 9.35
N VAL A 70 -12.87 6.71 9.93
CA VAL A 70 -13.12 7.52 11.12
C VAL A 70 -14.04 8.71 10.79
N ASN A 71 -13.83 9.36 9.65
CA ASN A 71 -14.66 10.49 9.20
C ASN A 71 -16.09 10.07 8.77
N VAL A 72 -16.29 8.85 8.28
CA VAL A 72 -17.62 8.32 7.98
C VAL A 72 -18.41 8.07 9.26
N SER A 73 -17.76 7.64 10.35
CA SER A 73 -18.41 7.45 11.64
C SER A 73 -18.77 8.78 12.33
N ALA A 74 -18.03 9.86 12.05
CA ALA A 74 -18.30 11.19 12.60
C ALA A 74 -19.48 11.93 11.94
N ASN A 75 -19.87 11.57 10.71
CA ASN A 75 -20.96 12.25 9.99
C ASN A 75 -22.35 11.61 10.19
N VAL A 76 -22.48 10.54 10.98
CA VAL A 76 -23.77 9.88 11.26
C VAL A 76 -24.34 10.24 12.64
N GLY A 77 -23.65 11.06 13.45
CA GLY A 77 -24.08 11.29 14.83
C GLY A 77 -23.67 12.62 15.42
N GLU A 78 -24.21 13.73 14.91
CA GLU A 78 -24.20 14.99 15.66
C GLU A 78 -25.62 15.40 16.06
N ARG A 79 -26.14 14.69 17.07
CA ARG A 79 -27.01 15.27 18.10
C ARG A 79 -26.44 14.96 19.48
N ARG A 80 -25.86 16.01 20.06
CA ARG A 80 -25.72 16.39 21.48
C ARG A 80 -24.79 15.58 22.41
N HIS A 81 -23.92 16.39 23.03
CA HIS A 81 -23.55 16.45 24.46
C HIS A 81 -22.39 15.59 24.98
N THR A 82 -21.29 16.30 25.24
CA THR A 82 -20.29 16.21 26.34
C THR A 82 -19.80 14.85 26.87
N GLU A 83 -18.46 14.74 26.84
CA GLU A 83 -17.58 14.31 27.96
C GLU A 83 -16.91 12.91 27.92
N CYS A 84 -15.58 13.00 27.81
CA CYS A 84 -14.49 12.28 28.50
C CYS A 84 -14.01 10.84 28.14
N THR A 85 -12.68 10.71 28.25
CA THR A 85 -11.82 9.54 28.58
C THR A 85 -11.37 8.53 27.49
N SER A 86 -10.18 8.83 26.94
CA SER A 86 -8.94 8.02 26.90
C SER A 86 -8.83 6.63 26.20
N ARG A 87 -7.75 6.56 25.38
CA ARG A 87 -6.72 5.51 25.22
C ARG A 87 -6.90 4.33 24.23
N SER A 88 -6.02 4.37 23.23
CA SER A 88 -5.18 3.28 22.68
C SER A 88 -5.81 2.14 21.86
N SER A 89 -5.68 2.21 20.52
CA SER A 89 -5.93 1.07 19.60
C SER A 89 -5.00 0.98 18.37
N SER A 90 -3.84 1.65 18.34
CA SER A 90 -2.99 1.67 17.14
C SER A 90 -1.96 0.53 17.03
N THR A 91 -1.59 -0.14 18.13
CA THR A 91 -0.49 -1.12 18.12
C THR A 91 -0.90 -2.54 17.71
N VAL A 92 -2.18 -2.89 17.77
CA VAL A 92 -2.66 -4.27 17.54
C VAL A 92 -2.76 -4.60 16.04
N LEU A 93 -3.10 -3.62 15.21
CA LEU A 93 -3.23 -3.82 13.76
C LEU A 93 -1.87 -3.90 13.05
N GLN A 94 -0.82 -3.36 13.68
CA GLN A 94 0.52 -3.33 13.09
C GLN A 94 1.25 -4.67 13.28
N SER A 95 0.94 -5.44 14.33
CA SER A 95 1.55 -6.77 14.56
C SER A 95 0.92 -7.87 13.70
N GLN A 96 -0.39 -7.82 13.45
CA GLN A 96 -1.10 -8.83 12.65
C GLN A 96 -0.75 -8.77 11.15
N PHE A 97 -0.45 -7.59 10.60
CA PHE A 97 -0.15 -7.44 9.17
C PHE A 97 1.24 -7.99 8.78
N LEU A 98 2.17 -8.15 9.72
CA LEU A 98 3.52 -8.64 9.42
C LEU A 98 3.67 -10.18 9.52
N GLN A 99 2.64 -10.91 9.90
CA GLN A 99 2.73 -12.37 10.11
C GLN A 99 2.01 -13.25 9.08
N VAL A 100 1.24 -12.67 8.15
CA VAL A 100 0.57 -13.41 7.05
C VAL A 100 1.20 -13.11 5.71
#